data_AF-A0A1W9RWX4-F1
#
_entry.id   AF-A0A1W9RWX4-F1
#
_cell.length_a   1.000
_cell.length_b   1.000
_cell.length_c   1.000
_cell.angle_alpha   90.00
_cell.angle_beta   90.00
_cell.angle_gamma   90.00
#
_symmetry.space_group_name_H-M   'P 1'
#
loop_
_entity.id
_entity.type
_entity.pdbx_description
1 polymer ?
#
loop_
_entity_poly.entity_id
_entity_poly.type
_entity_poly.pdbx_seq_one_letter_code
_entity_poly.pdbx_strand_id
1 'polypeptide(L)'
;MAAKELDEALEKNPQSKAIRKKLIVCHVQEGNSDRSLQILLSLVREDDIDCIVKTDPLLDDCPCPELVYDFEERFKNFADSKEYLIRLAILWLYCDIEKSYTHFKEYQKVAPKDETINEIIDYLTSYLISNGLKGSK
;
A
#
# COMPACT_ATOMS: atom_id res chain seq x y z
N MET A 1 -1.73 15.93 -11.16
CA MET A 1 -3.01 16.61 -11.52
C MET A 1 -4.24 15.82 -11.10
N ALA A 2 -4.21 14.48 -11.08
CA ALA A 2 -5.32 13.68 -10.53
C ALA A 2 -5.40 13.67 -8.99
N ALA A 3 -4.25 13.66 -8.29
CA ALA A 3 -4.23 13.64 -6.82
C ALA A 3 -4.93 14.86 -6.20
N LYS A 4 -4.74 16.06 -6.78
CA LYS A 4 -5.36 17.29 -6.27
C LYS A 4 -6.89 17.27 -6.37
N GLU A 5 -7.44 16.79 -7.49
CA GLU A 5 -8.89 16.67 -7.66
C GLU A 5 -9.48 15.63 -6.71
N LEU A 6 -8.74 14.55 -6.44
CA LEU A 6 -9.12 13.53 -5.48
C LEU A 6 -9.01 14.02 -4.02
N ASP A 7 -8.01 14.84 -3.68
CA ASP A 7 -7.90 15.47 -2.36
C ASP A 7 -9.10 16.40 -2.11
N GLU A 8 -9.47 17.23 -3.10
CA GLU A 8 -10.68 18.08 -3.04
C GLU A 8 -11.98 17.26 -2.92
N ALA A 9 -12.02 16.07 -3.55
CA ALA A 9 -13.15 15.15 -3.41
C ALA A 9 -13.17 14.47 -2.03
N LEU A 10 -12.00 14.18 -1.45
CA LEU A 10 -11.87 13.64 -0.10
C LEU A 10 -12.30 14.67 0.95
N GLU A 11 -12.04 15.96 0.76
CA GLU A 11 -12.58 17.00 1.65
C GLU A 11 -14.11 17.00 1.70
N LYS A 12 -14.76 16.71 0.57
CA LYS A 12 -16.22 16.65 0.44
C LYS A 12 -16.80 15.33 0.96
N ASN A 13 -16.05 14.24 0.87
CA ASN A 13 -16.44 12.93 1.40
C ASN A 13 -15.25 12.22 2.06
N PRO A 14 -14.89 12.60 3.30
CA PRO A 14 -13.67 12.12 3.95
C PRO A 14 -13.65 10.63 4.19
N GLN A 15 -14.80 9.98 4.23
CA GLN A 15 -14.97 8.56 4.57
C GLN A 15 -15.04 7.65 3.33
N SER A 16 -14.86 8.21 2.13
CA SER A 16 -14.90 7.43 0.89
C SER A 16 -13.66 6.54 0.74
N LYS A 17 -13.79 5.25 1.06
CA LYS A 17 -12.74 4.24 0.86
C LYS A 17 -12.22 4.22 -0.58
N ALA A 18 -13.12 4.34 -1.56
CA ALA A 18 -12.74 4.34 -2.98
C ALA A 18 -11.82 5.52 -3.32
N ILE A 19 -12.13 6.74 -2.84
CA ILE A 19 -11.30 7.92 -3.08
C ILE A 19 -9.94 7.76 -2.38
N ARG A 20 -9.94 7.30 -1.13
CA ARG A 20 -8.70 7.07 -0.37
C ARG A 20 -7.79 6.03 -1.04
N LYS A 21 -8.34 4.90 -1.50
CA LYS A 21 -7.58 3.88 -2.26
C LYS A 21 -6.96 4.47 -3.53
N LYS A 22 -7.74 5.23 -4.31
CA LYS A 22 -7.22 5.90 -5.52
C LYS A 22 -6.13 6.92 -5.18
N LEU A 23 -6.29 7.70 -4.11
CA LEU A 23 -5.26 8.63 -3.64
C LEU A 23 -3.95 7.96 -3.24
N ILE A 24 -4.02 6.81 -2.56
CA ILE A 24 -2.83 6.02 -2.21
C ILE A 24 -2.03 5.70 -3.48
N VAL A 25 -2.69 5.17 -4.51
CA VAL A 25 -2.06 4.80 -5.78
C VAL A 25 -1.50 6.03 -6.51
N CYS A 26 -2.26 7.12 -6.59
CA CYS A 26 -1.80 8.36 -7.22
C CYS A 26 -0.56 8.93 -6.53
N HIS A 27 -0.55 8.98 -5.19
CA HIS A 27 0.61 9.48 -4.44
C HIS A 27 1.83 8.56 -4.57
N VAL A 28 1.65 7.24 -4.66
CA VAL A 28 2.75 6.31 -4.96
C VAL A 28 3.37 6.58 -6.34
N GLN A 29 2.54 6.81 -7.35
CA GLN A 29 2.99 7.12 -8.71
C GLN A 29 3.71 8.48 -8.78
N GLU A 30 3.18 9.50 -8.10
CA GLU A 30 3.78 10.85 -8.02
C GLU A 30 5.02 10.90 -7.10
N GLY A 31 5.21 9.89 -6.27
CA GLY A 31 6.33 9.78 -5.35
C GLY A 31 6.20 10.49 -4.02
N ASN A 32 4.97 10.67 -3.59
CA ASN A 32 4.62 11.19 -2.28
C ASN A 32 4.34 10.03 -1.31
N SER A 33 5.39 9.24 -1.02
CA SER A 33 5.28 8.04 -0.18
C SER A 33 4.75 8.35 1.21
N ASP A 34 5.17 9.45 1.85
CA ASP A 34 4.69 9.86 3.17
C ASP A 34 3.17 10.05 3.19
N ARG A 35 2.62 10.76 2.20
CA ARG A 35 1.17 10.98 2.11
C ARG A 35 0.42 9.68 1.85
N SER A 36 0.95 8.82 0.98
CA SER A 36 0.35 7.51 0.70
C SER A 36 0.29 6.63 1.95
N LEU A 37 1.34 6.63 2.78
CA LEU A 37 1.40 5.90 4.05
C LEU A 37 0.43 6.44 5.09
N GLN A 38 0.27 7.76 5.20
CA GLN A 38 -0.69 8.36 6.11
C GLN A 38 -2.14 7.97 5.76
N ILE A 39 -2.48 8.00 4.48
CA ILE A 39 -3.83 7.60 4.01
C ILE A 39 -4.02 6.09 4.23
N LEU A 40 -3.02 5.28 3.87
CA LEU A 40 -3.01 3.84 4.12
C LEU A 40 -3.24 3.51 5.61
N LEU A 41 -2.46 4.13 6.50
CA LEU A 41 -2.57 3.91 7.94
C LEU A 41 -3.95 4.30 8.47
N SER A 42 -4.50 5.44 8.02
CA SER A 42 -5.84 5.85 8.42
C SER A 42 -6.91 4.83 8.01
N LEU A 43 -6.75 4.23 6.82
CA LEU A 43 -7.71 3.31 6.25
C LEU A 43 -7.65 1.94 6.92
N VAL A 44 -6.45 1.42 7.23
CA VAL A 44 -6.32 0.15 7.96
C VAL A 44 -6.76 0.27 9.43
N ARG A 45 -6.59 1.45 10.05
CA ARG A 45 -7.11 1.74 11.40
C ARG A 45 -8.64 1.77 11.46
N GLU A 46 -9.27 2.38 10.46
CA GLU A 46 -10.72 2.59 10.43
C GLU A 46 -11.48 1.35 9.93
N ASP A 47 -10.95 0.64 8.94
CA ASP A 47 -11.71 -0.32 8.14
C ASP A 47 -11.06 -1.70 7.97
N ASP A 48 -9.97 -1.96 8.71
CA ASP A 48 -9.13 -3.15 8.58
C ASP A 48 -8.44 -3.25 7.19
N ILE A 49 -7.42 -4.09 7.05
CA ILE A 49 -6.67 -4.25 5.79
C ILE A 49 -7.52 -4.85 4.67
N ASP A 50 -8.62 -5.52 5.04
CA ASP A 50 -9.56 -6.20 4.16
C ASP A 50 -10.07 -5.31 3.01
N CYS A 51 -10.29 -4.04 3.30
CA CYS A 51 -10.82 -3.10 2.32
C CYS A 51 -9.81 -2.73 1.22
N ILE A 52 -8.52 -3.04 1.38
CA ILE A 52 -7.49 -2.93 0.35
C ILE A 52 -7.30 -4.27 -0.34
N VAL A 53 -7.04 -5.34 0.42
CA VAL A 53 -6.61 -6.63 -0.14
C VAL A 53 -7.73 -7.38 -0.88
N LYS A 54 -9.00 -7.06 -0.60
CA LYS A 54 -10.17 -7.57 -1.34
C LYS A 54 -10.65 -6.63 -2.45
N THR A 55 -9.88 -5.59 -2.76
CA THR A 55 -10.18 -4.68 -3.86
C THR A 55 -10.15 -5.46 -5.18
N ASP A 56 -11.13 -5.25 -6.04
CA ASP A 56 -11.17 -5.90 -7.34
C ASP A 56 -10.39 -5.02 -8.34
N PRO A 57 -9.25 -5.47 -8.88
CA PRO A 57 -8.42 -4.64 -9.75
C PRO A 57 -9.14 -4.12 -11.00
N LEU A 58 -10.13 -4.88 -11.51
CA LEU A 58 -10.89 -4.52 -12.72
C LEU A 58 -12.01 -3.52 -12.41
N LEU A 59 -12.63 -3.62 -11.24
CA LEU A 59 -13.75 -2.74 -10.87
C LEU A 59 -13.28 -1.44 -10.20
N ASP A 60 -12.12 -1.45 -9.54
CA ASP A 60 -11.66 -0.32 -8.72
C ASP A 60 -10.61 0.59 -9.40
N ASP A 61 -10.28 0.36 -10.67
CA ASP A 61 -9.14 1.00 -11.38
C ASP A 61 -7.83 0.87 -10.59
N CYS A 62 -7.59 -0.29 -10.00
CA CYS A 62 -6.46 -0.51 -9.13
C CYS A 62 -5.21 -0.95 -9.91
N PRO A 63 -4.01 -0.76 -9.33
CA PRO A 63 -2.78 -1.11 -10.02
C PRO A 63 -2.77 -2.60 -10.35
N CYS A 64 -2.77 -2.94 -11.63
CA CYS A 64 -2.63 -4.31 -12.09
C CYS A 64 -1.23 -4.83 -11.75
N PRO A 65 -1.03 -6.15 -11.62
CA PRO A 65 0.31 -6.75 -11.48
C PRO A 65 1.32 -6.24 -12.52
N GLU A 66 0.87 -5.97 -13.75
CA GLU A 66 1.69 -5.36 -14.81
C GLU A 66 2.31 -4.01 -14.39
N LEU A 67 1.55 -3.13 -13.73
CA LEU A 67 2.08 -1.85 -13.24
C LEU A 67 3.17 -2.07 -12.17
N VAL A 68 3.00 -3.10 -11.34
CA VAL A 68 3.98 -3.43 -10.30
C VAL A 68 5.28 -3.92 -10.95
N TYR A 69 5.18 -4.81 -11.94
CA TYR A 69 6.34 -5.31 -12.67
C TYR A 69 7.06 -4.21 -13.46
N ASP A 70 6.31 -3.31 -14.12
CA ASP A 70 6.88 -2.15 -14.82
C ASP A 70 7.64 -1.24 -13.84
N PHE A 71 7.10 -1.06 -12.62
CA PHE A 71 7.77 -0.29 -11.58
C PHE A 71 9.06 -1.00 -11.10
N GLU A 72 9.01 -2.30 -10.84
CA GLU A 72 10.19 -3.10 -10.46
C GLU A 72 11.29 -3.00 -11.50
N GLU A 73 10.96 -3.14 -12.79
CA GLU A 73 11.94 -3.05 -13.87
C GLU A 73 12.55 -1.65 -13.98
N ARG A 74 11.70 -0.61 -13.97
CA ARG A 74 12.13 0.78 -14.11
C ARG A 74 13.04 1.24 -12.98
N PHE A 75 12.81 0.74 -11.77
CA PHE A 75 13.53 1.18 -10.56
C PHE A 75 14.46 0.11 -9.97
N LYS A 76 14.76 -0.96 -10.72
CA LYS A 76 15.64 -2.06 -10.29
C LYS A 76 17.00 -1.61 -9.74
N ASN A 77 17.56 -0.52 -10.27
CA ASN A 77 18.85 0.02 -9.81
C ASN A 77 18.76 0.74 -8.45
N PHE A 78 17.55 0.92 -7.92
CA PHE A 78 17.25 1.57 -6.64
C PHE A 78 16.55 0.62 -5.67
N ALA A 79 16.75 -0.70 -5.84
CA ALA A 79 16.02 -1.73 -5.11
C ALA A 79 16.13 -1.64 -3.58
N ASP A 80 17.22 -1.08 -3.07
CA ASP A 80 17.46 -0.90 -1.64
C ASP A 80 17.02 0.48 -1.12
N SER A 81 16.48 1.34 -1.98
CA SER A 81 16.03 2.66 -1.56
C SER A 81 14.73 2.57 -0.77
N LYS A 82 14.64 3.36 0.30
CA LYS A 82 13.44 3.50 1.13
C LYS A 82 12.18 3.76 0.29
N GLU A 83 12.32 4.65 -0.67
CA GLU A 83 11.24 5.07 -1.57
C GLU A 83 10.76 3.91 -2.46
N TYR A 84 11.69 3.13 -3.02
CA TYR A 84 11.35 1.94 -3.80
C TYR A 84 10.62 0.90 -2.96
N LEU A 85 11.13 0.62 -1.75
CA LEU A 85 10.55 -0.38 -0.85
C LEU A 85 9.12 -0.01 -0.43
N ILE A 86 8.86 1.26 -0.06
CA ILE A 86 7.50 1.70 0.31
C ILE A 86 6.56 1.57 -0.87
N ARG A 87 6.94 2.10 -2.04
CA ARG A 87 6.05 2.12 -3.20
C ARG A 87 5.69 0.71 -3.63
N LEU A 88 6.65 -0.21 -3.67
CA LEU A 88 6.36 -1.60 -3.96
C LEU A 88 5.52 -2.26 -2.88
N ALA A 89 5.82 -2.02 -1.61
CA ALA A 89 5.02 -2.55 -0.53
C ALA A 89 3.54 -2.14 -0.69
N ILE A 90 3.27 -0.87 -1.02
CA ILE A 90 1.90 -0.38 -1.23
C ILE A 90 1.28 -0.94 -2.50
N LEU A 91 2.00 -0.96 -3.63
CA LEU A 91 1.46 -1.48 -4.90
C LEU A 91 1.09 -2.96 -4.78
N TRP A 92 1.95 -3.76 -4.13
CA TRP A 92 1.68 -5.16 -3.89
C TRP A 92 0.48 -5.39 -2.96
N LEU A 93 0.08 -4.46 -2.08
CA LEU A 93 -1.11 -4.65 -1.23
C LEU A 93 -2.38 -4.95 -2.02
N TYR A 94 -2.48 -4.39 -3.24
CA TYR A 94 -3.65 -4.56 -4.10
C TYR A 94 -3.64 -5.87 -4.89
N CYS A 95 -2.53 -6.61 -4.88
CA CYS A 95 -2.31 -7.77 -5.74
C CYS A 95 -1.86 -9.03 -4.99
N ASP A 96 -0.95 -8.88 -4.03
CA ASP A 96 -0.28 -9.95 -3.29
C ASP A 96 0.21 -9.41 -1.93
N ILE A 97 -0.57 -9.73 -0.89
CA ILE A 97 -0.29 -9.28 0.47
C ILE A 97 1.02 -9.84 1.03
N GLU A 98 1.46 -11.03 0.61
CA GLU A 98 2.69 -11.65 1.13
C GLU A 98 3.93 -10.92 0.59
N LYS A 99 3.91 -10.57 -0.70
CA LYS A 99 4.96 -9.71 -1.30
C LYS A 99 4.96 -8.33 -0.68
N SER A 100 3.79 -7.72 -0.51
CA SER A 100 3.65 -6.44 0.18
C SER A 100 4.29 -6.47 1.56
N TYR A 101 3.93 -7.47 2.37
CA TYR A 101 4.47 -7.66 3.70
C TYR A 101 5.99 -7.82 3.68
N THR A 102 6.53 -8.59 2.72
CA THR A 102 7.98 -8.75 2.53
C THR A 102 8.67 -7.40 2.32
N HIS A 103 8.15 -6.56 1.43
CA HIS A 103 8.73 -5.23 1.18
C HIS A 103 8.61 -4.28 2.38
N PHE A 104 7.51 -4.31 3.13
CA PHE A 104 7.40 -3.58 4.39
C PHE A 104 8.44 -4.04 5.42
N LYS A 105 8.70 -5.34 5.52
CA LYS A 105 9.74 -5.89 6.40
C LYS A 105 11.15 -5.49 5.95
N GLU A 106 11.44 -5.44 4.66
CA GLU A 106 12.72 -4.91 4.17
C GLU A 106 12.85 -3.41 4.47
N TYR A 107 11.79 -2.62 4.32
CA TYR A 107 11.80 -1.21 4.73
C TYR A 107 12.07 -1.05 6.23
N GLN A 108 11.44 -1.86 7.08
CA GLN A 108 11.66 -1.82 8.53
C GLN A 108 13.13 -2.03 8.90
N LYS A 109 13.88 -2.86 8.15
CA LYS A 109 15.32 -3.03 8.41
C LYS A 109 16.12 -1.75 8.18
N VAL A 110 15.73 -0.92 7.20
CA VAL A 110 16.40 0.36 6.89
C VAL A 110 15.84 1.55 7.69
N ALA A 111 14.66 1.40 8.31
CA ALA A 111 14.02 2.44 9.11
C ALA A 111 13.26 1.83 10.33
N PRO A 112 13.96 1.21 11.30
CA PRO A 112 13.32 0.45 12.38
C PRO A 112 12.51 1.31 13.37
N LYS A 113 12.73 2.63 13.38
CA LYS A 113 12.05 3.58 14.26
C LYS A 113 10.83 4.25 13.60
N ASP A 114 10.49 3.83 12.39
CA ASP A 114 9.32 4.36 11.68
C ASP A 114 8.04 3.74 12.26
N GLU A 115 7.38 4.48 13.16
CA GLU A 115 6.18 4.02 13.86
C GLU A 115 5.03 3.74 12.89
N THR A 116 4.91 4.51 11.80
CA THR A 116 3.87 4.33 10.79
C THR A 116 4.01 2.95 10.12
N ILE A 117 5.23 2.59 9.75
CA ILE A 117 5.49 1.30 9.12
C ILE A 117 5.36 0.15 10.10
N ASN A 118 5.85 0.30 11.33
CA ASN A 118 5.73 -0.72 12.36
C ASN A 118 4.25 -1.06 12.61
N GLU A 119 3.39 -0.04 12.68
CA GLU A 119 1.97 -0.24 12.88
C GLU A 119 1.28 -0.90 11.67
N ILE A 120 1.60 -0.47 10.43
CA ILE A 120 1.10 -1.14 9.21
C ILE A 120 1.51 -2.62 9.20
N ILE A 121 2.75 -2.93 9.57
CA ILE A 121 3.25 -4.30 9.70
C ILE A 121 2.45 -5.09 10.74
N ASP A 122 2.08 -4.48 11.86
CA ASP A 122 1.28 -5.14 12.90
C ASP A 122 -0.14 -5.48 12.39
N TYR A 123 -0.77 -4.57 11.65
CA TYR A 123 -2.05 -4.82 10.97
C TYR A 123 -1.94 -5.96 9.95
N LEU A 124 -0.92 -5.92 9.09
CA LEU A 124 -0.66 -6.97 8.09
C LEU A 124 -0.40 -8.33 8.75
N THR A 125 0.41 -8.35 9.81
CA THR A 125 0.73 -9.57 10.57
C THR A 125 -0.54 -10.17 11.15
N SER A 126 -1.38 -9.33 11.79
CA SER A 126 -2.65 -9.76 12.38
C SER A 126 -3.60 -10.35 11.34
N TYR A 127 -3.68 -9.71 10.17
CA TYR A 127 -4.49 -10.21 9.06
C TYR A 127 -3.98 -11.55 8.50
N LEU A 128 -2.67 -11.67 8.26
CA LEU A 128 -2.05 -12.89 7.76
C LEU A 128 -2.23 -14.06 8.74
N ILE A 129 -2.09 -13.81 10.04
CA ILE A 129 -2.37 -14.82 11.08
C ILE A 129 -3.84 -15.25 11.03
N SER A 130 -4.75 -14.29 10.92
CA SER A 130 -6.20 -14.55 10.94
C SER A 130 -6.72 -15.26 9.69
N ASN A 131 -6.09 -15.02 8.54
CA ASN A 131 -6.49 -15.59 7.24
C ASN A 131 -5.62 -16.78 6.79
N GLY A 132 -4.59 -17.13 7.56
CA GLY A 132 -3.71 -18.29 7.39
C GLY A 132 -2.33 -17.90 6.85
N LEU A 133 -1.21 -18.26 7.49
CA LEU A 133 -0.65 -19.62 7.55
C LEU A 133 -1.65 -20.76 7.23
N LYS A 134 -2.12 -20.80 5.98
CA LYS A 134 -2.58 -22.03 5.32
C LYS A 134 -1.60 -22.37 4.22
N GLY A 135 -0.51 -23.04 4.60
CA GLY A 135 0.52 -23.62 3.72
C GLY A 135 1.86 -23.66 4.47
N SER A 136 2.33 -24.77 5.03
CA SER A 136 2.49 -26.07 4.39
C SER A 136 2.31 -27.21 5.41
N LYS A 137 1.49 -28.20 5.05
CA LYS A 137 1.69 -29.58 5.47
C LYS A 137 2.45 -30.29 4.37
#